data_AF-A0A1L8SZ68-F1
#
_entry.id   AF-A0A1L8SZ68-F1
#
_cell.length_a   1.000
_cell.length_b   1.000
_cell.length_c   1.000
_cell.angle_alpha   90.00
_cell.angle_beta   90.00
_cell.angle_gamma   90.00
#
_symmetry.space_group_name_H-M   'P 1'
#
loop_
_entity.id
_entity.type
_entity.pdbx_description
1 polymer ?
#
loop_
_entity_poly.entity_id
_entity_poly.type
_entity_poly.pdbx_seq_one_letter_code
_entity_poly.pdbx_strand_id
1 'polypeptide(L)'
;MKVLFVFDDRQYSSFFVYDLTSGVNSLLRVSPEIKIQKLTLGELYTQVPIEKFLTYFSLAFSIEVKKYLILKKSDSLLGVEEAGLEADGKMPVTVYKEFTALKSGQTFQKGEQRLTLAEIDAYISYQIDQDGRIDVFERQEDIIRLMKRKTVRPRLSAITNNYGTVKEYSGSNLNLKDMLKMGTGYLAKGSARMNKINVPEVGSFSIEGNFPYRLGPIDWAKNGVRLRKDLI
;
A
#
# COMPACT_ATOMS: atom_id res chain seq x y z
N MET A 1 -4.25 -13.93 -12.06
CA MET A 1 -2.87 -13.40 -12.11
C MET A 1 -2.71 -12.47 -10.94
N LYS A 2 -1.62 -12.58 -10.17
CA LYS A 2 -1.37 -11.71 -9.03
C LYS A 2 -0.36 -10.62 -9.39
N VAL A 3 -0.57 -9.41 -8.88
CA VAL A 3 0.31 -8.25 -9.06
C VAL A 3 0.71 -7.73 -7.69
N LEU A 4 2.01 -7.49 -7.50
CA LEU A 4 2.53 -6.78 -6.34
C LEU A 4 2.48 -5.27 -6.61
N PHE A 5 1.57 -4.57 -5.95
CA PHE A 5 1.62 -3.14 -5.85
C PHE A 5 2.49 -2.74 -4.65
N VAL A 6 3.47 -1.87 -4.88
CA VAL A 6 4.37 -1.35 -3.84
C VAL A 6 4.08 0.12 -3.68
N PHE A 7 3.64 0.51 -2.48
CA PHE A 7 3.65 1.91 -2.08
C PHE A 7 5.04 2.22 -1.53
N ASP A 8 5.90 2.80 -2.36
CA ASP A 8 7.33 2.92 -2.09
C ASP A 8 7.63 4.11 -1.18
N ASP A 9 8.13 3.77 0.00
CA ASP A 9 8.67 4.67 1.01
C ASP A 9 9.99 4.07 1.57
N ARG A 10 10.85 3.56 0.67
CA ARG A 10 12.11 2.88 1.00
C ARG A 10 11.88 1.67 1.91
N GLN A 11 12.56 1.59 3.06
CA GLN A 11 12.40 0.48 4.01
C GLN A 11 11.01 0.46 4.69
N TYR A 12 10.23 1.53 4.56
CA TYR A 12 8.87 1.62 5.09
C TYR A 12 7.79 1.36 4.02
N SER A 13 8.21 0.83 2.87
CA SER A 13 7.31 0.53 1.75
C SER A 13 6.23 -0.47 2.16
N SER A 14 4.99 -0.19 1.76
CA SER A 14 3.86 -1.09 2.02
C SER A 14 3.59 -1.94 0.78
N PHE A 15 3.34 -3.23 0.99
CA PHE A 15 3.24 -4.21 -0.08
C PHE A 15 1.81 -4.71 -0.21
N PHE A 16 1.26 -4.68 -1.42
CA PHE A 16 -0.12 -5.03 -1.68
C PHE A 16 -0.19 -6.08 -2.78
N VAL A 17 -0.75 -7.26 -2.51
CA VAL A 17 -0.93 -8.29 -3.55
C VAL A 17 -2.38 -8.26 -4.00
N TYR A 18 -2.59 -7.89 -5.26
CA TYR A 18 -3.90 -7.90 -5.87
C TYR A 18 -4.06 -9.11 -6.79
N ASP A 19 -5.13 -9.89 -6.62
CA ASP A 19 -5.47 -10.98 -7.52
C ASP A 19 -6.43 -10.49 -8.62
N LEU A 20 -5.95 -10.45 -9.86
CA LEU A 20 -6.72 -10.09 -11.06
C LEU A 20 -7.52 -11.26 -11.66
N THR A 21 -7.55 -12.42 -11.01
CA THR A 21 -8.33 -13.57 -11.49
C THR A 21 -9.82 -13.25 -11.39
N SER A 22 -10.57 -13.49 -12.46
CA SER A 22 -12.01 -13.18 -12.51
C SER A 22 -12.75 -13.88 -11.36
N GLY A 23 -13.61 -13.15 -10.65
CA GLY A 23 -14.35 -13.65 -9.49
C GLY A 23 -13.60 -13.60 -8.14
N VAL A 24 -12.28 -13.43 -8.14
CA VAL A 24 -11.48 -13.26 -6.92
C VAL A 24 -11.27 -11.76 -6.70
N ASN A 25 -11.94 -11.19 -5.70
CA ASN A 25 -11.77 -9.79 -5.31
C ASN A 25 -11.05 -9.73 -3.96
N SER A 26 -9.75 -10.03 -3.94
CA SER A 26 -8.94 -10.06 -2.72
C SER A 26 -7.72 -9.16 -2.80
N LEU A 27 -7.44 -8.44 -1.71
CA LEU A 27 -6.24 -7.63 -1.51
C LEU A 27 -5.51 -8.11 -0.27
N LEU A 28 -4.27 -8.57 -0.44
CA LEU A 28 -3.37 -8.80 0.68
C LEU A 28 -2.59 -7.51 0.94
N ARG A 29 -2.51 -7.09 2.19
CA ARG A 29 -1.74 -5.94 2.66
C ARG A 29 -0.64 -6.47 3.57
N VAL A 30 0.61 -6.34 3.17
CA VAL A 30 1.75 -7.00 3.80
C VAL A 30 2.65 -5.94 4.42
N SER A 31 2.91 -6.07 5.72
CA SER A 31 3.74 -5.14 6.48
C SER A 31 5.21 -5.19 6.06
N PRO A 32 5.88 -4.03 5.90
CA PRO A 32 7.32 -3.98 5.68
C PRO A 32 8.14 -4.61 6.79
N GLU A 33 7.63 -4.64 8.03
CA GLU A 33 8.40 -5.11 9.20
C GLU A 33 8.41 -6.63 9.36
N ILE A 34 7.69 -7.39 8.51
CA ILE A 34 7.79 -8.85 8.49
C ILE A 34 9.23 -9.23 8.15
N LYS A 35 9.84 -10.06 8.98
CA LYS A 35 11.20 -10.57 8.76
C LYS A 35 11.18 -11.80 7.87
N ILE A 36 12.07 -11.83 6.89
CA ILE A 36 12.54 -13.02 6.20
C ILE A 36 13.97 -13.25 6.68
N GLN A 37 14.16 -14.29 7.49
CA GLN A 37 15.42 -14.50 8.23
C GLN A 37 15.79 -13.25 9.06
N LYS A 38 16.92 -12.59 8.73
CA LYS A 38 17.43 -11.44 9.50
C LYS A 38 16.95 -10.08 9.00
N LEU A 39 16.38 -10.01 7.80
CA LEU A 39 16.00 -8.75 7.16
C LEU A 39 14.48 -8.61 7.15
N THR A 40 13.99 -7.42 7.41
CA THR A 40 12.59 -7.06 7.15
C THR A 40 12.33 -7.03 5.64
N LEU A 41 11.07 -7.21 5.24
CA LEU A 41 10.65 -7.08 3.83
C LEU A 41 11.02 -5.71 3.26
N GLY A 42 10.84 -4.66 4.06
CA GLY A 42 11.19 -3.30 3.68
C GLY A 42 12.70 -3.14 3.40
N GLU A 43 13.55 -3.65 4.28
CA GLU A 43 15.00 -3.66 4.07
C GLU A 43 15.37 -4.47 2.82
N LEU A 44 14.82 -5.68 2.69
CA LEU A 44 15.08 -6.55 1.55
C LEU A 44 14.72 -5.86 0.22
N TYR A 45 13.56 -5.19 0.16
CA TYR A 45 13.11 -4.43 -1.01
C TYR A 45 14.13 -3.36 -1.44
N THR A 46 14.77 -2.68 -0.49
CA THR A 46 15.75 -1.63 -0.80
C THR A 46 17.13 -2.18 -1.20
N GLN A 47 17.45 -3.43 -0.85
CA GLN A 47 18.79 -4.00 -1.03
C GLN A 47 18.95 -4.81 -2.32
N VAL A 48 17.86 -5.22 -2.96
CA VAL A 48 17.91 -6.07 -4.15
C VAL A 48 17.08 -5.50 -5.30
N PRO A 49 17.40 -5.83 -6.57
CA PRO A 49 16.53 -5.52 -7.69
C PRO A 49 15.12 -6.11 -7.50
N ILE A 50 14.10 -5.42 -8.03
CA ILE A 50 12.69 -5.79 -7.85
C ILE A 50 12.39 -7.23 -8.29
N GLU A 51 13.03 -7.74 -9.33
CA GLU A 51 12.86 -9.12 -9.81
C GLU A 51 13.32 -10.15 -8.77
N LYS A 52 14.44 -9.85 -8.10
CA LYS A 52 14.97 -10.67 -7.02
C LYS A 52 14.10 -10.57 -5.77
N PHE A 53 13.61 -9.36 -5.47
CA PHE A 53 12.63 -9.15 -4.39
C PHE A 53 11.35 -9.96 -4.61
N LEU A 54 10.77 -9.93 -5.82
CA LEU A 54 9.58 -10.70 -6.18
C LEU A 54 9.79 -12.21 -6.01
N THR A 55 10.99 -12.71 -6.35
CA THR A 55 11.34 -14.11 -6.14
C THR A 55 11.32 -14.48 -4.66
N TYR A 56 11.96 -13.66 -3.82
CA TYR A 56 11.96 -13.86 -2.36
C TYR A 56 10.57 -13.74 -1.75
N PHE A 57 9.82 -12.70 -2.13
CA PHE A 57 8.45 -12.49 -1.67
C PHE A 57 7.54 -13.67 -2.06
N SER A 58 7.64 -14.13 -3.31
CA SER A 58 6.83 -15.24 -3.80
C SER A 58 7.14 -16.55 -3.07
N LEU A 59 8.42 -16.81 -2.82
CA LEU A 59 8.87 -17.96 -2.03
C LEU A 59 8.40 -17.87 -0.58
N ALA A 60 8.57 -16.71 0.04
CA ALA A 60 8.26 -16.46 1.44
C ALA A 60 6.79 -16.71 1.77
N PHE A 61 5.87 -16.24 0.94
CA PHE A 61 4.44 -16.41 1.19
C PHE A 61 3.80 -17.57 0.41
N SER A 62 4.58 -18.29 -0.40
CA SER A 62 4.06 -19.29 -1.36
C SER A 62 2.98 -18.70 -2.29
N ILE A 63 3.19 -17.45 -2.73
CA ILE A 63 2.28 -16.71 -3.61
C ILE A 63 3.05 -16.35 -4.88
N GLU A 64 2.70 -16.94 -6.01
CA GLU A 64 3.35 -16.61 -7.27
C GLU A 64 3.00 -15.17 -7.73
N VAL A 65 3.99 -14.27 -7.65
CA VAL A 65 3.86 -12.88 -8.13
C VAL A 65 4.98 -12.55 -9.11
N LYS A 66 4.61 -12.34 -10.38
CA LYS A 66 5.54 -12.02 -11.48
C LYS A 66 5.40 -10.59 -12.00
N LYS A 67 4.32 -9.92 -11.62
CA LYS A 67 3.97 -8.60 -12.08
C LYS A 67 4.01 -7.61 -10.93
N TYR A 68 4.45 -6.39 -11.19
CA TYR A 68 4.53 -5.36 -10.16
C TYR A 68 4.17 -3.97 -10.67
N LEU A 69 3.77 -3.13 -9.74
CA LEU A 69 3.55 -1.70 -9.93
C LEU A 69 4.10 -0.97 -8.70
N ILE A 70 5.10 -0.13 -8.90
CA ILE A 70 5.68 0.70 -7.83
C ILE A 70 5.11 2.10 -7.97
N LEU A 71 4.45 2.58 -6.92
CA LEU A 71 4.04 3.96 -6.77
C LEU A 71 4.87 4.59 -5.65
N LYS A 72 5.78 5.50 -6.00
CA LYS A 72 6.57 6.22 -5.01
C LYS A 72 5.70 7.18 -4.22
N LYS A 73 5.94 7.27 -2.91
CA LYS A 73 5.26 8.25 -2.07
C LYS A 73 5.53 9.68 -2.55
N SER A 74 6.76 9.99 -2.98
CA SER A 74 7.11 11.29 -3.58
C SER A 74 6.20 11.63 -4.76
N ASP A 75 6.03 10.69 -5.69
CA ASP A 75 5.27 10.92 -6.92
C ASP A 75 3.78 11.01 -6.61
N SER A 76 3.31 10.27 -5.60
CA SER A 76 1.95 10.39 -5.07
C SER A 76 1.69 11.76 -4.47
N LEU A 77 2.63 12.29 -3.68
CA LEU A 77 2.53 13.61 -3.06
C LEU A 77 2.60 14.73 -4.11
N LEU A 78 3.44 14.61 -5.13
CA LEU A 78 3.43 15.52 -6.29
C LEU A 78 2.06 15.53 -6.97
N GLY A 79 1.46 14.35 -7.20
CA GLY A 79 0.11 14.27 -7.75
C GLY A 79 -0.94 14.97 -6.85
N VAL A 80 -0.82 14.84 -5.53
CA VAL A 80 -1.67 15.55 -4.57
C VAL A 80 -1.48 17.06 -4.67
N GLU A 81 -0.24 17.53 -4.76
CA GLU A 81 0.10 18.95 -4.91
C GLU A 81 -0.49 19.53 -6.20
N GLU A 82 -0.33 18.83 -7.32
CA GLU A 82 -0.76 19.30 -8.65
C GLU A 82 -2.28 19.25 -8.86
N ALA A 83 -2.97 18.26 -8.29
CA ALA A 83 -4.38 18.00 -8.62
C ALA A 83 -5.27 17.61 -7.43
N GLY A 84 -4.70 17.38 -6.25
CA GLY A 84 -5.40 16.91 -5.05
C GLY A 84 -5.87 18.04 -4.13
N LEU A 85 -5.07 19.11 -4.02
CA LEU A 85 -5.37 20.25 -3.14
C LEU A 85 -6.47 21.16 -3.73
N GLU A 86 -7.25 21.77 -2.86
CA GLU A 86 -8.21 22.83 -3.20
C GLU A 86 -7.54 24.21 -3.10
N ALA A 87 -8.28 25.28 -3.40
CA ALA A 87 -7.75 26.65 -3.45
C ALA A 87 -7.12 27.12 -2.12
N ASP A 88 -7.47 26.50 -1.00
CA ASP A 88 -6.88 26.75 0.32
C ASP A 88 -5.61 25.93 0.61
N GLY A 89 -5.10 25.18 -0.37
CA GLY A 89 -3.93 24.32 -0.23
C GLY A 89 -4.20 23.05 0.58
N LYS A 90 -5.47 22.65 0.74
CA LYS A 90 -5.87 21.47 1.53
C LYS A 90 -6.71 20.49 0.74
N MET A 91 -6.69 19.23 1.14
CA MET A 91 -7.52 18.16 0.57
C MET A 91 -8.46 17.61 1.65
N PRO A 92 -9.76 17.42 1.35
CA PRO A 92 -10.66 16.74 2.26
C PRO A 92 -10.32 15.25 2.35
N VAL A 93 -10.12 14.77 3.58
CA VAL A 93 -9.83 13.37 3.91
C VAL A 93 -10.73 12.94 5.06
N THR A 94 -11.38 11.79 4.93
CA THR A 94 -12.15 11.19 6.03
C THR A 94 -11.24 10.31 6.85
N VAL A 95 -11.01 10.68 8.10
CA VAL A 95 -10.23 9.91 9.06
C VAL A 95 -11.16 9.00 9.87
N TYR A 96 -10.98 7.68 9.79
CA TYR A 96 -11.90 6.73 10.43
C TYR A 96 -11.67 6.54 11.93
N LYS A 97 -10.49 6.91 12.43
CA LYS A 97 -10.02 6.64 13.78
C LYS A 97 -9.04 7.72 14.20
N GLU A 98 -9.10 8.12 15.47
CA GLU A 98 -8.11 9.01 16.05
C GLU A 98 -6.73 8.33 16.19
N PHE A 99 -5.67 9.02 15.76
CA PHE A 99 -4.29 8.58 15.95
C PHE A 99 -3.31 9.75 15.86
N THR A 100 -2.13 9.59 16.46
CA THR A 100 -1.02 10.54 16.32
C THR A 100 -0.01 10.02 15.30
N ALA A 101 0.31 10.83 14.28
CA ALA A 101 1.34 10.48 13.30
C ALA A 101 2.73 10.73 13.88
N LEU A 102 3.59 9.71 13.82
CA LEU A 102 4.96 9.77 14.30
C LEU A 102 5.82 10.78 13.54
N LYS A 103 5.54 10.96 12.24
CA LYS A 103 6.35 11.79 11.35
C LYS A 103 6.29 13.28 11.72
N SER A 104 5.15 13.77 12.17
CA SER A 104 4.91 15.19 12.46
C SER A 104 4.48 15.47 13.89
N GLY A 105 4.10 14.45 14.67
CA GLY A 105 3.43 14.63 15.96
C GLY A 105 1.98 15.10 15.85
N GLN A 106 1.46 15.28 14.62
CA GLN A 106 0.08 15.70 14.39
C GLN A 106 -0.90 14.62 14.86
N THR A 107 -1.91 15.03 15.63
CA THR A 107 -3.02 14.15 15.99
C THR A 107 -4.17 14.36 15.02
N PHE A 108 -4.58 13.28 14.36
CA PHE A 108 -5.71 13.24 13.44
C PHE A 108 -6.95 12.80 14.21
N GLN A 109 -7.99 13.62 14.20
CA GLN A 109 -9.28 13.32 14.82
C GLN A 109 -10.19 12.49 13.90
N LYS A 110 -11.04 11.63 14.47
CA LYS A 110 -12.02 10.90 13.68
C LYS A 110 -13.02 11.88 13.03
N GLY A 111 -13.28 11.73 11.74
CA GLY A 111 -14.22 12.56 10.98
C GLY A 111 -13.61 13.12 9.69
N GLU A 112 -14.35 14.00 9.03
CA GLU A 112 -13.83 14.74 7.88
C GLU A 112 -12.85 15.82 8.33
N GLN A 113 -11.67 15.81 7.75
CA GLN A 113 -10.62 16.80 8.00
C GLN A 113 -10.08 17.33 6.68
N ARG A 114 -9.56 18.56 6.70
CA ARG A 114 -8.89 19.19 5.56
C ARG A 114 -7.40 19.18 5.83
N LEU A 115 -6.65 18.38 5.07
CA LEU A 115 -5.24 18.14 5.28
C LEU A 115 -4.40 18.87 4.23
N THR A 116 -3.35 19.55 4.68
CA THR A 116 -2.25 20.07 3.84
C THR A 116 -1.42 18.92 3.27
N LEU A 117 -0.56 19.23 2.29
CA LEU A 117 0.35 18.25 1.71
C LEU A 117 1.26 17.58 2.76
N ALA A 118 1.79 18.36 3.71
CA ALA A 118 2.63 17.85 4.80
C ALA A 118 1.85 16.93 5.75
N GLU A 119 0.59 17.26 6.05
CA GLU A 119 -0.28 16.40 6.85
C GLU A 119 -0.64 15.10 6.11
N ILE A 120 -0.82 15.15 4.78
CA ILE A 120 -1.07 13.96 3.97
C ILE A 120 0.14 13.03 3.97
N ASP A 121 1.35 13.57 3.82
CA ASP A 121 2.59 12.79 3.92
C ASP A 121 2.71 12.10 5.29
N ALA A 122 2.39 12.80 6.38
CA ALA A 122 2.35 12.21 7.72
C ALA A 122 1.24 11.15 7.84
N TYR A 123 0.07 11.38 7.27
CA TYR A 123 -1.09 10.49 7.32
C TYR A 123 -0.85 9.14 6.65
N ILE A 124 -0.12 9.11 5.53
CA ILE A 124 0.15 7.89 4.75
C ILE A 124 1.47 7.19 5.10
N SER A 125 2.27 7.79 5.99
CA SER A 125 3.54 7.20 6.42
C SER A 125 3.31 5.98 7.30
N TYR A 126 4.10 4.92 7.05
CA TYR A 126 3.98 3.67 7.78
C TYR A 126 4.25 3.85 9.28
N GLN A 127 3.34 3.32 10.10
CA GLN A 127 3.49 3.20 11.54
C GLN A 127 2.53 2.14 12.09
N ILE A 128 2.86 1.59 13.25
CA ILE A 128 1.92 0.88 14.12
C ILE A 128 1.32 1.94 15.04
N ASP A 129 -0.01 2.07 15.03
CA ASP A 129 -0.71 3.08 15.81
C ASP A 129 -0.68 2.76 17.32
N GLN A 130 -1.04 3.73 18.16
CA GLN A 130 -0.97 3.61 19.63
C GLN A 130 -1.82 2.46 20.21
N ASP A 131 -2.80 1.96 19.47
CA ASP A 131 -3.61 0.80 19.84
C ASP A 131 -3.04 -0.54 19.35
N GLY A 132 -1.83 -0.53 18.79
CA GLY A 132 -1.14 -1.71 18.27
C GLY A 132 -1.63 -2.17 16.90
N ARG A 133 -2.48 -1.40 16.21
CA ARG A 133 -2.99 -1.75 14.88
C ARG A 133 -2.16 -1.16 13.74
N ILE A 134 -2.20 -1.84 12.60
CA ILE A 134 -1.53 -1.43 11.36
C ILE A 134 -2.58 -0.89 10.39
N ASP A 135 -3.15 0.27 10.73
CA ASP A 135 -4.25 0.87 9.95
C ASP A 135 -3.75 1.71 8.76
N VAL A 136 -2.43 1.91 8.63
CA VAL A 136 -1.83 2.70 7.55
C VAL A 136 -2.18 2.21 6.14
N PHE A 137 -2.39 0.90 5.96
CA PHE A 137 -2.80 0.37 4.65
C PHE A 137 -4.11 0.98 4.17
N GLU A 138 -5.05 1.24 5.09
CA GLU A 138 -6.33 1.85 4.77
C GLU A 138 -6.16 3.31 4.41
N ARG A 139 -5.28 4.01 5.15
CA ARG A 139 -4.92 5.42 4.89
C ARG A 139 -4.28 5.59 3.50
N GLN A 140 -3.34 4.72 3.14
CA GLN A 140 -2.69 4.72 1.83
C GLN A 140 -3.69 4.42 0.70
N GLU A 141 -4.54 3.41 0.88
CA GLU A 141 -5.59 3.08 -0.10
C GLU A 141 -6.61 4.22 -0.28
N ASP A 142 -6.97 4.93 0.80
CA ASP A 142 -7.86 6.09 0.73
C ASP A 142 -7.26 7.20 -0.12
N ILE A 143 -5.99 7.56 0.09
CA ILE A 143 -5.33 8.59 -0.71
C ILE A 143 -5.25 8.17 -2.17
N ILE A 144 -4.88 6.92 -2.47
CA ILE A 144 -4.86 6.40 -3.85
C ILE A 144 -6.26 6.52 -4.50
N ARG A 145 -7.32 6.24 -3.74
CA ARG A 145 -8.71 6.33 -4.22
C ARG A 145 -9.17 7.78 -4.42
N LEU A 146 -8.83 8.67 -3.50
CA LEU A 146 -9.15 10.10 -3.58
C LEU A 146 -8.46 10.74 -4.78
N MET A 147 -7.18 10.43 -4.98
CA MET A 147 -6.44 10.81 -6.18
C MET A 147 -7.16 10.34 -7.42
N LYS A 148 -7.54 9.06 -7.53
CA LYS A 148 -8.33 8.58 -8.66
C LYS A 148 -9.59 9.42 -8.92
N ARG A 149 -10.36 9.78 -7.89
CA ARG A 149 -11.59 10.59 -8.08
C ARG A 149 -11.29 11.97 -8.66
N LYS A 150 -10.20 12.61 -8.25
CA LYS A 150 -9.80 13.94 -8.72
C LYS A 150 -9.05 13.91 -10.07
N THR A 151 -8.23 12.89 -10.32
CA THR A 151 -7.41 12.77 -11.54
C THR A 151 -8.11 12.00 -12.68
N VAL A 152 -9.24 11.31 -12.42
CA VAL A 152 -9.78 10.32 -13.37
C VAL A 152 -11.32 10.40 -13.52
N ARG A 153 -11.79 11.13 -14.54
CA ARG A 153 -12.85 10.65 -15.45
C ARG A 153 -12.13 10.01 -16.65
N PRO A 154 -11.87 8.70 -16.72
CA PRO A 154 -11.13 8.15 -17.85
C PRO A 154 -12.14 7.79 -18.95
N ARG A 155 -12.05 8.46 -20.09
CA ARG A 155 -12.40 7.81 -21.35
C ARG A 155 -11.30 6.77 -21.62
N LEU A 156 -11.65 5.60 -22.14
CA LEU A 156 -10.68 4.53 -22.50
C LEU A 156 -9.50 5.04 -23.35
N SER A 157 -9.70 6.11 -24.13
CA SER A 157 -8.67 6.79 -24.92
C SER A 157 -7.58 7.49 -24.10
N ALA A 158 -7.85 7.90 -22.86
CA ALA A 158 -6.86 8.55 -22.00
C ALA A 158 -5.85 7.55 -21.39
N ILE A 159 -6.26 6.29 -21.19
CA ILE A 159 -5.37 5.22 -20.68
C ILE A 159 -4.33 4.84 -21.75
N THR A 160 -4.71 4.84 -23.02
CA THR A 160 -3.79 4.62 -24.15
C THR A 160 -2.85 5.80 -24.38
N ASN A 161 -3.29 7.04 -24.17
CA ASN A 161 -2.45 8.24 -24.36
C ASN A 161 -1.48 8.48 -23.20
N ASN A 162 -1.87 8.16 -21.96
CA ASN A 162 -1.04 8.33 -20.76
C ASN A 162 -0.18 7.09 -20.43
N TYR A 163 -0.14 6.08 -21.31
CA TYR A 163 0.68 4.88 -21.10
C TYR A 163 2.18 5.22 -20.97
N GLY A 164 2.65 6.24 -21.69
CA GLY A 164 4.01 6.77 -21.54
C GLY A 164 4.23 7.41 -20.17
N THR A 165 3.32 8.30 -19.76
CA THR A 165 3.40 9.06 -18.50
C THR A 165 3.27 8.17 -17.26
N VAL A 166 2.35 7.20 -17.24
CA VAL A 166 2.23 6.23 -16.13
C VAL A 166 3.48 5.37 -16.01
N LYS A 167 4.13 5.02 -17.12
CA LYS A 167 5.41 4.29 -17.11
C LYS A 167 6.59 5.16 -16.67
N GLU A 168 6.56 6.46 -16.92
CA GLU A 168 7.61 7.41 -16.49
C GLU A 168 7.59 7.66 -14.98
N TYR A 169 6.42 7.68 -14.33
CA TYR A 169 6.28 7.88 -12.88
C TYR A 169 6.09 6.59 -12.06
N SER A 170 5.99 5.42 -12.69
CA SER A 170 5.85 4.14 -11.98
C SER A 170 6.81 3.08 -12.49
N GLY A 171 7.60 2.49 -11.58
CA GLY A 171 8.37 1.29 -11.88
C GLY A 171 7.41 0.12 -12.10
N SER A 172 7.25 -0.35 -13.34
CA SER A 172 6.25 -1.37 -13.67
C SER A 172 6.69 -2.27 -14.82
N ASN A 173 6.36 -3.56 -14.73
CA ASN A 173 6.47 -4.52 -15.82
C ASN A 173 5.09 -4.98 -16.36
N LEU A 174 4.04 -4.23 -16.04
CA LEU A 174 2.69 -4.44 -16.54
C LEU A 174 2.62 -4.02 -18.01
N ASN A 175 2.06 -4.89 -18.85
CA ASN A 175 1.71 -4.49 -20.21
C ASN A 175 0.36 -3.73 -20.20
N LEU A 176 0.00 -3.12 -21.35
CA LEU A 176 -1.25 -2.38 -21.49
C LEU A 176 -2.50 -3.22 -21.11
N LYS A 177 -2.51 -4.52 -21.44
CA LYS A 177 -3.62 -5.43 -21.09
C LYS A 177 -3.72 -5.65 -19.57
N ASP A 178 -2.58 -5.77 -18.90
CA ASP A 178 -2.50 -5.91 -17.43
C ASP A 178 -2.95 -4.62 -16.75
N MET A 179 -2.51 -3.46 -17.25
CA MET A 179 -2.96 -2.14 -16.77
C MET A 179 -4.46 -1.93 -16.99
N LEU A 180 -5.02 -2.32 -18.14
CA LEU A 180 -6.46 -2.27 -18.39
C LEU A 180 -7.23 -3.19 -17.44
N LYS A 181 -6.70 -4.37 -17.12
CA LYS A 181 -7.30 -5.28 -16.12
C LYS A 181 -7.21 -4.71 -14.69
N MET A 182 -6.11 -4.05 -14.32
CA MET A 182 -6.02 -3.34 -13.03
C MET A 182 -6.97 -2.14 -13.00
N GLY A 183 -7.01 -1.39 -14.11
CA GLY A 183 -7.91 -0.28 -14.40
C GLY A 183 -9.38 -0.65 -14.24
N THR A 184 -9.78 -1.82 -14.73
CA THR A 184 -11.16 -2.31 -14.69
C THR A 184 -11.49 -3.18 -13.47
N GLY A 185 -10.48 -3.81 -12.87
CA GLY A 185 -10.59 -4.66 -11.68
C GLY A 185 -10.48 -3.85 -10.40
N TYR A 186 -9.24 -3.54 -9.98
CA TYR A 186 -8.96 -2.83 -8.73
C TYR A 186 -9.45 -1.38 -8.77
N LEU A 187 -9.19 -0.70 -9.89
CA LEU A 187 -9.47 0.72 -10.01
C LEU A 187 -10.95 0.99 -10.34
N ALA A 188 -11.59 0.30 -11.29
CA ALA A 188 -12.98 0.61 -11.69
C ALA A 188 -14.05 0.01 -10.76
N LYS A 189 -13.78 -1.11 -10.07
CA LYS A 189 -14.79 -1.72 -9.19
C LYS A 189 -15.01 -0.99 -7.87
N GLY A 190 -14.33 0.13 -7.62
CA GLY A 190 -14.70 1.15 -6.62
C GLY A 190 -15.17 0.61 -5.26
N SER A 191 -16.47 0.31 -5.16
CA SER A 191 -17.26 -0.12 -4.00
C SER A 191 -17.59 -1.62 -3.90
N ALA A 192 -17.18 -2.47 -4.86
CA ALA A 192 -17.42 -3.91 -4.77
C ALA A 192 -16.65 -4.50 -3.59
N ARG A 193 -17.34 -5.22 -2.68
CA ARG A 193 -16.78 -5.80 -1.45
C ARG A 193 -15.53 -6.62 -1.80
N MET A 194 -14.36 -6.08 -1.48
CA MET A 194 -13.07 -6.71 -1.67
C MET A 194 -12.66 -7.35 -0.35
N ASN A 195 -12.29 -8.62 -0.38
CA ASN A 195 -11.76 -9.30 0.79
C ASN A 195 -10.35 -8.79 1.07
N LYS A 196 -10.19 -8.01 2.13
CA LYS A 196 -8.92 -7.39 2.52
C LYS A 196 -8.33 -8.19 3.66
N ILE A 197 -7.10 -8.65 3.49
CA ILE A 197 -6.38 -9.43 4.50
C ILE A 197 -5.09 -8.68 4.83
N ASN A 198 -4.93 -8.30 6.09
CA ASN A 198 -3.68 -7.74 6.59
C ASN A 198 -2.75 -8.90 6.94
N VAL A 199 -1.47 -8.80 6.60
CA VAL A 199 -0.42 -9.74 6.98
C VAL A 199 0.63 -8.93 7.73
N PRO A 200 0.86 -9.19 9.03
CA PRO A 200 0.15 -10.17 9.84
C PRO A 200 -1.31 -9.77 10.16
N GLU A 201 -2.17 -10.78 10.38
CA GLU A 201 -3.57 -10.60 10.76
C GLU A 201 -3.68 -10.10 12.21
N VAL A 202 -4.76 -9.36 12.50
CA VAL A 202 -5.02 -8.82 13.84
C VAL A 202 -5.09 -9.96 14.86
N GLY A 203 -4.35 -9.83 15.97
CA GLY A 203 -4.27 -10.86 17.01
C GLY A 203 -3.31 -12.02 16.71
N SER A 204 -2.58 -11.96 15.59
CA SER A 204 -1.56 -12.95 15.22
C SER A 204 -0.12 -12.46 15.43
N PHE A 205 0.09 -11.27 15.96
CA PHE A 205 1.43 -10.73 16.22
C PHE A 205 1.48 -10.03 17.58
N SER A 206 2.68 -9.93 18.14
CA SER A 206 2.97 -9.06 19.28
C SER A 206 3.65 -7.77 18.81
N ILE A 207 3.54 -6.72 19.62
CA ILE A 207 4.27 -5.47 19.43
C ILE A 207 5.50 -5.43 20.34
N GLU A 208 6.59 -4.89 19.83
CA GLU A 208 7.85 -4.71 20.57
C GLU A 208 8.09 -3.24 20.91
N GLY A 209 8.65 -3.00 22.11
CA GLY A 209 9.08 -1.68 22.58
C GLY A 209 7.98 -0.81 23.19
N ASN A 210 8.39 0.38 23.63
CA ASN A 210 7.47 1.49 23.96
C ASN A 210 7.17 2.27 22.68
N PHE A 211 6.00 2.93 22.62
CA PHE A 211 5.63 3.74 21.46
C PHE A 211 6.76 4.72 21.07
N PRO A 212 7.24 4.71 19.81
CA PRO A 212 6.72 3.99 18.64
C PRO A 212 6.98 2.48 18.64
N TYR A 213 5.91 1.69 18.42
CA TYR A 213 5.99 0.23 18.39
C TYR A 213 6.70 -0.31 17.14
N ARG A 214 7.29 -1.50 17.30
CA ARG A 214 7.78 -2.34 16.20
C ARG A 214 7.01 -3.64 16.13
N LEU A 215 7.01 -4.27 14.95
CA LEU A 215 6.43 -5.57 14.76
C LEU A 215 7.30 -6.63 15.44
N GLY A 216 6.74 -7.28 16.46
CA GLY A 216 7.37 -8.40 17.15
C GLY A 216 7.05 -9.75 16.50
N PRO A 217 7.25 -10.85 17.25
CA PRO A 217 6.92 -12.19 16.80
C PRO A 217 5.51 -12.34 16.23
N ILE A 218 5.40 -13.13 15.15
CA ILE A 218 4.14 -13.43 14.46
C ILE A 218 3.82 -14.91 14.64
N ASP A 219 2.63 -15.18 15.15
CA ASP A 219 2.00 -16.50 15.17
C ASP A 219 1.40 -16.82 13.78
N TRP A 220 2.24 -17.39 12.92
CA TRP A 220 1.86 -17.78 11.55
C TRP A 220 0.76 -18.85 11.50
N ALA A 221 0.45 -19.56 12.58
CA ALA A 221 -0.64 -20.53 12.59
C ALA A 221 -2.02 -19.84 12.54
N LYS A 222 -2.11 -18.64 13.11
CA LYS A 222 -3.31 -17.78 13.13
C LYS A 222 -3.51 -16.94 11.87
N ASN A 223 -2.55 -16.95 10.95
CA ASN A 223 -2.64 -16.21 9.69
C ASN A 223 -3.17 -17.13 8.56
N GLY A 224 -4.09 -16.59 7.76
CA GLY A 224 -4.55 -17.21 6.51
C GLY A 224 -3.47 -17.21 5.42
N VAL A 225 -2.55 -16.24 5.46
CA VAL A 225 -1.33 -16.23 4.64
C VAL A 225 -0.12 -16.48 5.53
N ARG A 226 0.61 -17.56 5.25
CA ARG A 226 1.71 -18.02 6.11
C ARG A 226 3.07 -17.73 5.48
N LEU A 227 4.02 -17.35 6.33
CA LEU A 227 5.43 -17.38 5.95
C LEU A 227 5.90 -18.83 5.91
N ARG A 228 6.73 -19.16 4.92
CA ARG A 228 7.37 -20.47 4.80
C ARG A 228 8.20 -20.75 6.05
N LYS A 229 8.04 -21.94 6.65
CA LYS A 229 8.62 -22.26 7.98
C LYS A 229 10.15 -22.19 8.04
N ASP A 230 10.82 -22.46 6.92
CA ASP A 230 12.29 -22.37 6.77
C ASP A 230 12.82 -20.94 6.64
N LEU A 231 11.92 -19.94 6.57
CA LEU A 231 12.25 -18.53 6.42
C LEU A 231 11.85 -17.68 7.64
N ILE A 232 11.25 -18.32 8.65
CA ILE A 232 10.95 -17.73 9.97
C ILE A 232 12.25 -17.50 10.73
#